data_AF-A0A958DLE0-F1
#
_entry.id   AF-A0A958DLE0-F1
#
_cell.length_a   1.000
_cell.length_b   1.000
_cell.length_c   1.000
_cell.angle_alpha   90.00
_cell.angle_beta   90.00
_cell.angle_gamma   90.00
#
_symmetry.space_group_name_H-M   'P 1'
#
loop_
_entity.id
_entity.type
_entity.pdbx_description
1 polymer ?
#
loop_
_entity_poly.entity_id
_entity_poly.type
_entity_poly.pdbx_seq_one_letter_code
_entity_poly.pdbx_strand_id
1 'polypeptide(L)'
;GRIKLRAAKEDLTEQWRKISFRLNEENLQIAAAVNHRREGRDHQVVSSDFRETLRQLGELGAENVLENRMSIDEIAVHILKGGHHVAGH
;
A
#
# COMPACT_ATOMS: atom_id res chain seq x y z
N GLY A 1 -13.91 -10.51 25.70
CA GLY A 1 -12.71 -9.92 25.07
C GLY A 1 -12.47 -10.23 23.59
N ARG A 2 -13.32 -10.98 22.86
CA ARG A 2 -13.02 -11.41 21.46
C ARG A 2 -13.50 -10.47 20.34
N ILE A 3 -14.35 -9.49 20.66
CA ILE A 3 -14.98 -8.61 19.65
C ILE A 3 -14.01 -7.52 19.14
N LYS A 4 -13.18 -6.94 20.03
CA LYS A 4 -12.22 -5.88 19.64
C LYS A 4 -11.18 -6.34 18.62
N LEU A 5 -10.76 -7.60 18.67
CA LEU A 5 -9.75 -8.13 17.76
C LEU A 5 -10.29 -8.39 16.34
N ARG A 6 -11.58 -8.76 16.23
CA ARG A 6 -12.24 -8.92 14.92
C ARG A 6 -12.45 -7.58 14.25
N ALA A 7 -12.96 -6.58 14.99
CA ALA A 7 -13.13 -5.23 14.46
C ALA A 7 -11.82 -4.63 13.94
N ALA A 8 -10.72 -4.76 14.70
CA ALA A 8 -9.41 -4.28 14.25
C ALA A 8 -8.89 -5.02 13.00
N LYS A 9 -9.18 -6.32 12.88
CA LYS A 9 -8.82 -7.12 11.69
C LYS A 9 -9.65 -6.70 10.47
N GLU A 10 -10.96 -6.53 10.63
CA GLU A 10 -11.84 -6.10 9.54
C GLU A 10 -11.45 -4.72 9.05
N ASP A 11 -11.22 -3.78 9.97
CA ASP A 11 -10.75 -2.42 9.70
C ASP A 11 -9.43 -2.41 8.90
N LEU A 12 -8.45 -3.25 9.29
CA LEU A 12 -7.21 -3.41 8.51
C LEU A 12 -7.48 -3.84 7.06
N THR A 13 -8.37 -4.81 6.82
CA THR A 13 -8.67 -5.24 5.44
C THR A 13 -9.48 -4.23 4.63
N GLU A 14 -10.17 -3.30 5.29
CA GLU A 14 -10.97 -2.27 4.62
C GLU A 14 -10.11 -1.11 4.15
N GLN A 15 -9.07 -0.78 4.93
CA GLN A 15 -8.18 0.35 4.64
C GLN A 15 -6.97 -0.05 3.79
N TRP A 16 -6.44 -1.27 3.98
CA TRP A 16 -5.24 -1.71 3.28
C TRP A 16 -5.53 -2.13 1.85
N ARG A 17 -4.82 -1.51 0.91
CA ARG A 17 -4.90 -1.86 -0.51
C ARG A 17 -3.55 -1.87 -1.17
N LYS A 18 -3.41 -2.80 -2.11
CA LYS A 18 -2.33 -2.82 -3.08
C LYS A 18 -2.79 -2.01 -4.28
N ILE A 19 -2.06 -0.95 -4.60
CA ILE A 19 -2.38 -0.05 -5.70
C ILE A 19 -1.24 -0.13 -6.69
N SER A 20 -1.54 -0.57 -7.90
CA SER A 20 -0.60 -0.54 -9.03
C SER A 20 -0.97 0.63 -9.92
N PHE A 21 -0.01 1.42 -10.37
CA PHE A 21 -0.24 2.56 -11.24
C PHE A 21 1.00 2.84 -12.06
N ARG A 22 0.83 3.56 -13.16
CA ARG A 22 1.92 4.04 -13.99
C ARG A 22 2.15 5.51 -13.73
N LEU A 23 3.40 5.86 -13.44
CA LEU A 23 3.81 7.23 -13.21
C LEU A 23 5.24 7.40 -13.72
N ASN A 24 5.53 8.55 -14.33
CA ASN A 24 6.90 8.85 -14.80
C ASN A 24 7.76 9.50 -13.70
N GLU A 25 7.19 9.73 -12.52
CA GLU A 25 7.83 10.34 -11.36
C GLU A 25 8.63 9.31 -10.57
N GLU A 26 9.90 9.59 -10.32
CA GLU A 26 10.82 8.62 -9.75
C GLU A 26 10.79 8.59 -8.22
N ASN A 27 10.49 9.74 -7.62
CA ASN A 27 10.55 9.93 -6.18
C ASN A 27 9.16 10.18 -5.60
N LEU A 28 8.36 9.11 -5.57
CA LEU A 28 7.03 9.16 -5.03
C LEU A 28 7.05 8.86 -3.52
N GLN A 29 6.88 9.91 -2.71
CA GLN A 29 6.72 9.76 -1.27
C GLN A 29 5.23 9.75 -0.91
N ILE A 30 4.67 8.56 -0.71
CA ILE A 30 3.30 8.42 -0.19
C ILE A 30 3.38 8.13 1.30
N ALA A 31 2.88 9.06 2.12
CA ALA A 31 2.94 8.96 3.57
C ALA A 31 2.29 7.68 4.12
N ALA A 32 1.17 7.26 3.53
CA ALA A 32 0.45 6.04 3.91
C ALA A 32 0.99 4.76 3.25
N ALA A 33 2.03 4.83 2.40
CA ALA A 33 2.59 3.65 1.76
C ALA A 33 3.52 2.90 2.72
N VAL A 34 3.12 1.68 3.06
CA VAL A 34 3.90 0.75 3.89
C VAL A 34 4.96 0.05 3.06
N ASN A 35 4.69 -0.16 1.76
CA ASN A 35 5.65 -0.73 0.83
C ASN A 35 5.52 -0.04 -0.52
N HIS A 36 6.64 0.26 -1.15
CA HIS A 36 6.69 0.77 -2.51
C HIS A 36 7.68 -0.05 -3.31
N ARG A 37 7.20 -0.59 -4.42
CA ARG A 37 7.99 -1.26 -5.43
C ARG A 37 7.84 -0.52 -6.75
N ARG A 38 8.94 -0.34 -7.46
CA ARG A 38 8.97 0.28 -8.78
C ARG A 38 9.64 -0.66 -9.77
N GLU A 39 9.07 -0.74 -10.97
CA GLU A 39 9.63 -1.44 -12.12
C GLU A 39 9.49 -0.52 -13.35
N GLY A 40 10.52 0.28 -13.60
CA GLY A 40 10.50 1.27 -14.69
C GLY A 40 9.50 2.40 -14.43
N ARG A 41 8.41 2.43 -15.21
CA ARG A 41 7.30 3.40 -15.09
C ARG A 41 6.10 2.83 -14.33
N ASP A 42 6.13 1.54 -14.02
CA ASP A 42 5.05 0.87 -13.30
C ASP A 42 5.43 0.84 -11.82
N HIS A 43 4.53 1.35 -10.99
CA HIS A 43 4.68 1.50 -9.56
C HIS A 43 3.62 0.62 -8.89
N GLN A 44 4.02 -0.05 -7.83
CA GLN A 44 3.13 -0.82 -6.97
C GLN A 44 3.37 -0.40 -5.53
N VAL A 45 2.33 0.10 -4.89
CA VAL A 45 2.37 0.49 -3.48
C VAL A 45 1.39 -0.35 -2.69
N VAL A 46 1.79 -0.75 -1.49
CA VAL A 46 0.87 -1.25 -0.47
C VAL A 46 0.66 -0.13 0.51
N SER A 47 -0.58 0.36 0.57
CA SER A 47 -0.95 1.46 1.44
C SER A 47 -1.84 0.96 2.58
N SER A 48 -1.59 1.48 3.78
CA SER A 48 -2.48 1.29 4.91
C SER A 48 -3.69 2.22 4.88
N ASP A 49 -3.64 3.29 4.08
CA ASP A 49 -4.77 4.19 3.80
C ASP A 49 -4.90 4.45 2.29
N PHE A 50 -5.74 3.65 1.65
CA PHE A 50 -5.93 3.73 0.21
C PHE A 50 -6.57 5.05 -0.25
N ARG A 51 -7.38 5.70 0.60
CA ARG A 51 -8.11 6.92 0.23
C ARG A 51 -7.14 8.09 0.06
N GLU A 52 -6.24 8.27 1.03
CA GLU A 52 -5.21 9.29 0.95
C GLU A 52 -4.28 9.03 -0.25
N THR A 53 -3.91 7.77 -0.44
CA THR A 53 -3.03 7.35 -1.54
C THR A 53 -3.64 7.63 -2.90
N LEU A 54 -4.91 7.25 -3.13
CA LEU A 54 -5.61 7.53 -4.38
C LEU A 54 -5.75 9.03 -4.64
N ARG A 55 -6.00 9.84 -3.60
CA ARG A 55 -6.05 11.30 -3.75
C ARG A 55 -4.72 11.84 -4.26
N GLN A 56 -3.61 11.47 -3.61
CA GLN A 56 -2.28 11.88 -4.04
C GLN A 56 -1.96 11.42 -5.46
N LEU A 57 -2.28 10.15 -5.80
CA LEU A 57 -2.07 9.62 -7.15
C LEU A 57 -2.89 10.37 -8.21
N GLY A 58 -4.11 10.79 -7.88
CA GLY A 58 -4.93 11.63 -8.75
C GLY A 58 -4.33 13.02 -8.98
N GLU A 59 -3.78 13.64 -7.94
CA GLU A 59 -3.09 14.94 -8.02
C GLU A 59 -1.80 14.86 -8.86
N LEU A 60 -1.13 13.70 -8.84
CA LEU A 60 0.10 13.45 -9.58
C LEU A 60 -0.13 13.01 -11.04
N GLY A 61 -1.39 12.82 -11.45
CA GLY A 61 -1.73 12.36 -12.79
C GLY A 61 -1.33 10.91 -13.05
N ALA A 62 -1.37 10.05 -12.03
CA ALA A 62 -1.07 8.63 -12.19
C ALA A 62 -2.05 7.97 -13.17
N GLU A 63 -1.52 7.16 -14.08
CA GLU A 63 -2.27 6.45 -15.11
C GLU A 63 -2.43 4.97 -14.73
N ASN A 64 -3.41 4.28 -15.31
CA ASN A 64 -3.63 2.84 -15.07
C ASN A 64 -3.68 2.46 -13.57
N VAL A 65 -4.35 3.28 -12.75
CA VAL A 65 -4.49 3.02 -11.32
C VAL A 65 -5.42 1.83 -11.10
N LEU A 66 -4.86 0.76 -10.56
CA LEU A 66 -5.52 -0.50 -10.23
C LEU A 66 -5.44 -0.72 -8.73
N GLU A 67 -6.60 -0.66 -8.07
CA GLU A 67 -6.74 -0.98 -6.66
C GLU A 67 -7.09 -2.46 -6.48
N ASN A 68 -6.36 -3.14 -5.58
CA ASN A 68 -6.69 -4.49 -5.17
C ASN A 68 -6.75 -4.57 -3.65
N ARG A 69 -7.86 -5.11 -3.14
CA ARG A 69 -8.05 -5.34 -1.71
C ARG A 69 -7.11 -6.45 -1.26
N MET A 70 -6.43 -6.24 -0.13
CA MET A 70 -5.51 -7.22 0.41
C MET A 70 -6.19 -8.11 1.45
N SER A 71 -5.82 -9.38 1.44
CA SER A 71 -6.20 -10.29 2.52
C SER A 71 -5.35 -10.04 3.76
N ILE A 72 -5.84 -10.45 4.94
CA ILE A 72 -5.09 -10.32 6.20
C ILE A 72 -3.73 -10.99 6.16
N ASP A 73 -3.63 -12.13 5.50
CA ASP A 73 -2.37 -12.84 5.33
C ASP A 73 -1.34 -11.98 4.59
N GLU A 74 -1.75 -11.35 3.48
CA GLU A 74 -0.88 -10.44 2.73
C GLU A 74 -0.50 -9.20 3.57
N ILE A 75 -1.47 -8.59 4.25
CA ILE A 75 -1.22 -7.44 5.15
C ILE A 75 -0.20 -7.80 6.22
N ALA A 76 -0.34 -8.97 6.86
CA ALA A 76 0.59 -9.45 7.87
C ALA A 76 2.00 -9.60 7.30
N VAL A 77 2.16 -10.12 6.08
CA VAL A 77 3.46 -10.20 5.41
C VAL A 77 4.10 -8.82 5.26
N HIS A 78 3.33 -7.79 4.89
CA HIS A 78 3.87 -6.44 4.74
C HIS A 78 4.21 -5.78 6.08
N ILE A 79 3.41 -5.99 7.13
CA ILE A 79 3.73 -5.52 8.49
C ILE A 79 5.01 -6.21 9.00
N LEU A 80 5.12 -7.52 8.81
CA LEU A 80 6.28 -8.30 9.25
C LEU A 80 7.54 -7.99 8.44
N LYS A 81 7.42 -7.77 7.11
CA LYS A 81 8.52 -7.35 6.24
C LYS A 81 8.92 -5.89 6.47
N GLY A 82 7.99 -5.00 6.80
CA GLY A 82 8.30 -3.61 7.17
C GLY A 82 9.14 -3.49 8.45
N GLY A 83 9.11 -4.50 9.32
CA GLY A 83 10.02 -4.63 10.47
C GLY A 83 11.41 -5.21 10.13
N HIS A 84 11.57 -5.81 8.95
CA HIS A 84 12.86 -6.30 8.42
C HIS A 84 13.26 -5.41 7.24
N HIS A 85 13.86 -4.26 7.55
CA HIS A 85 14.68 -3.54 6.59
C HIS A 85 15.83 -4.47 6.18
N VAL A 86 15.65 -5.24 5.11
CA VAL A 86 16.75 -5.92 4.45
C VAL A 86 17.55 -4.86 3.71
N ALA A 87 18.46 -4.23 4.45
CA ALA A 87 19.65 -3.62 3.91
C ALA A 87 20.48 -4.71 3.19
N GLY A 88 21.04 -4.37 2.04
CA GLY A 88 21.91 -5.21 1.21
C GLY A 88 21.52 -5.06 -0.25
N HIS A 89 21.93 -3.99 -0.93
CA HIS A 89 23.28 -3.75 -1.49
C HIS A 89 23.69 -4.84 -2.49
#